data_AF-A0AAN8TGH8-F1
#
_entry.id   AF-A0AAN8TGH8-F1
#
_cell.length_a   1.000
_cell.length_b   1.000
_cell.length_c   1.000
_cell.angle_alpha   90.00
_cell.angle_beta   90.00
_cell.angle_gamma   90.00
#
_symmetry.space_group_name_H-M   'P 1'
#
loop_
_entity.id
_entity.type
_entity.pdbx_description
1 polymer ?
#
loop_
_entity_poly.entity_id
_entity_poly.type
_entity_poly.pdbx_seq_one_letter_code
_entity_poly.pdbx_strand_id
1 'polypeptide(L)'
;MIFESAVEFRKAIADYGVRQKVQLKIKPNEPHRVRVRCVGKCNWEIFASLDKDTGNFSVKNYYPVHRCPTKNMNRLCSAKYVERKMRERIISQPDIRVHKLQETIRKKWGLKVGRSICYRAKMNVINKFLGDWKLEFSKLLDYADMIKSTNPGTSCWVRTDNETVPGKYLFKYFYVCFGALKNGWLEAWAVVDQETKHSWSWFLSYLIQDLQLGDGNGITIMSDMQKGLDSAVDGLLPNVERRMCARHIWANWQKIWRGEARRKAFWRCSKASFEVKLSDQFAYLGQLGDNICESLLKYNKEYWCRAFFSERTKCDVVENNMCETFNSWIVGPRHKSVISMLEDIRHKMMDRHGDMIKFVDTWISDISPMARLTLEINKEIGRKLKPSQQPRQQPFQQPYQQPFQQPRQQLSQPSVSQSSTQHSTSLCPETSRVEGRKKQTNSSSTRASSSFGRKSRRDVGFGVYTDIQSGRQVINPGRSSDRVISSGTTLKDASQTNVDLGFKPPGLKWKGKEAITGNQLQQMQQRKKIQIKSKWVP
;
A
#
# COMPACT_ATOMS: atom_id res chain seq x y z
N MET A 1 -4.75 -48.14 11.09
CA MET A 1 -4.58 -46.89 10.30
C MET A 1 -4.71 -47.24 8.83
N ILE A 2 -5.58 -46.54 8.10
CA ILE A 2 -5.86 -46.76 6.67
C ILE A 2 -5.57 -45.45 5.93
N PHE A 3 -4.98 -45.56 4.75
CA PHE A 3 -4.67 -44.45 3.85
C PHE A 3 -5.28 -44.74 2.47
N GLU A 4 -5.65 -43.70 1.74
CA GLU A 4 -6.17 -43.80 0.36
C GLU A 4 -5.10 -44.36 -0.58
N SER A 5 -3.82 -44.08 -0.32
CA SER A 5 -2.73 -44.53 -1.18
C SER A 5 -1.37 -44.51 -0.47
N ALA A 6 -0.40 -45.19 -1.07
CA ALA A 6 1.01 -45.06 -0.68
C ALA A 6 1.55 -43.62 -0.79
N VAL A 7 0.93 -42.76 -1.62
CA VAL A 7 1.29 -41.33 -1.73
C VAL A 7 0.87 -40.59 -0.47
N GLU A 8 -0.37 -40.82 -0.01
CA GLU A 8 -0.88 -40.21 1.21
C GLU A 8 -0.11 -40.69 2.45
N PHE A 9 0.15 -41.99 2.55
CA PHE A 9 0.99 -42.56 3.60
C PHE A 9 2.36 -41.86 3.67
N ARG A 10 3.04 -41.68 2.55
CA ARG A 10 4.33 -40.96 2.50
C ARG A 10 4.22 -39.50 2.93
N LYS A 11 3.12 -38.81 2.63
CA LYS A 11 2.88 -37.44 3.10
C LYS A 11 2.73 -37.41 4.62
N ALA A 12 1.98 -38.35 5.20
CA ALA A 12 1.81 -38.49 6.64
C ALA A 12 3.14 -38.81 7.35
N ILE A 13 3.95 -39.71 6.79
CA ILE A 13 5.29 -40.04 7.30
C ILE A 13 6.23 -38.83 7.26
N ALA A 14 6.20 -38.03 6.19
CA ALA A 14 7.00 -36.81 6.11
C ALA A 14 6.57 -35.78 7.16
N ASP A 15 5.25 -35.59 7.34
CA ASP A 15 4.71 -34.71 8.38
C ASP A 15 5.12 -35.18 9.79
N TYR A 16 5.04 -36.49 10.06
CA TYR A 16 5.48 -37.10 11.31
C TYR A 16 6.98 -36.89 11.57
N GLY A 17 7.83 -37.22 10.59
CA GLY A 17 9.28 -37.09 10.72
C GLY A 17 9.71 -35.64 10.97
N VAL A 18 9.04 -34.67 10.34
CA VAL A 18 9.29 -33.23 10.57
C VAL A 18 8.83 -32.81 11.96
N ARG A 19 7.65 -33.26 12.41
CA ARG A 19 7.09 -32.91 13.71
C ARG A 19 7.92 -33.48 14.88
N GLN A 20 8.28 -34.76 14.79
CA GLN A 20 9.09 -35.44 15.80
C GLN A 20 10.59 -35.11 15.69
N LYS A 21 11.01 -34.37 14.65
CA LYS A 21 12.41 -34.01 14.39
C LYS A 21 13.32 -35.25 14.35
N VAL A 22 12.85 -36.33 13.72
CA VAL A 22 13.57 -37.59 13.58
C VAL A 22 13.96 -37.83 12.13
N GLN A 23 15.08 -38.51 11.92
CA GLN A 23 15.53 -38.89 10.59
C GLN A 23 15.01 -40.28 10.25
N LEU A 24 14.14 -40.37 9.26
CA LEU A 24 13.55 -41.62 8.79
C LEU A 24 14.18 -42.07 7.47
N LYS A 25 14.21 -43.38 7.24
CA LYS A 25 14.63 -44.02 5.98
C LYS A 25 13.48 -44.88 5.48
N ILE A 26 13.11 -44.68 4.21
CA ILE A 26 12.04 -45.43 3.55
C ILE A 26 12.70 -46.50 2.68
N LYS A 27 12.50 -47.79 3.00
CA LYS A 27 12.95 -48.94 2.21
C LYS A 27 12.22 -50.23 2.68
N PRO A 28 11.46 -50.92 1.83
CA PRO A 28 11.11 -50.58 0.43
C PRO A 28 10.19 -49.36 0.32
N ASN A 29 10.22 -48.72 -0.86
CA ASN A 29 9.41 -47.56 -1.23
C ASN A 29 8.71 -47.84 -2.56
N GLU A 30 7.68 -48.68 -2.53
CA GLU A 30 6.98 -49.17 -3.71
C GLU A 30 5.51 -48.71 -3.68
N PRO A 31 4.80 -48.71 -4.82
CA PRO A 31 3.39 -48.29 -4.87
C PRO A 31 2.45 -49.11 -3.98
N HIS A 32 2.74 -50.40 -3.79
CA HIS A 32 1.88 -51.33 -3.07
C HIS A 32 2.42 -51.71 -1.67
N ARG A 33 3.64 -51.28 -1.30
CA ARG A 33 4.19 -51.48 0.05
C ARG A 33 5.26 -50.46 0.39
N VAL A 34 5.20 -49.93 1.61
CA VAL A 34 6.15 -48.95 2.10
C VAL A 34 6.55 -49.30 3.53
N ARG A 35 7.85 -49.43 3.76
CA ARG A 35 8.43 -49.61 5.10
C ARG A 35 9.29 -48.42 5.45
N VAL A 36 9.11 -47.91 6.66
CA VAL A 36 9.83 -46.75 7.17
C VAL A 36 10.45 -47.11 8.50
N ARG A 37 11.76 -46.90 8.62
CA ARG A 37 12.50 -47.12 9.86
C ARG A 37 13.21 -45.84 10.28
N CYS A 38 13.37 -45.65 11.59
CA CYS A 38 14.22 -44.59 12.09
C CYS A 38 15.70 -44.90 11.79
N VAL A 39 16.49 -43.88 11.47
CA VAL A 39 17.93 -44.04 11.23
C VAL A 39 18.68 -44.14 12.56
N GLY A 40 19.59 -45.11 12.66
CA GLY A 40 20.41 -45.37 13.85
C GLY A 40 19.91 -46.58 14.65
N LYS A 41 20.42 -46.75 15.87
CA LYS A 41 19.97 -47.80 16.81
C LYS A 41 18.64 -47.38 17.46
N CYS A 42 17.54 -47.44 16.70
CA CYS A 42 16.21 -47.02 17.13
C CYS A 42 15.17 -48.03 16.64
N ASN A 43 14.29 -48.47 17.54
CA ASN A 43 13.31 -49.53 17.27
C ASN A 43 12.06 -49.02 16.53
N TRP A 44 11.98 -47.72 16.26
CA TRP A 44 10.83 -47.15 15.57
C TRP A 44 10.75 -47.64 14.13
N GLU A 45 9.63 -48.26 13.79
CA GLU A 45 9.34 -48.80 12.48
C GLU A 45 7.84 -48.74 12.19
N ILE A 46 7.49 -48.49 10.93
CA ILE A 46 6.13 -48.61 10.43
C ILE A 46 6.15 -49.24 9.05
N PHE A 47 5.27 -50.22 8.84
CA PHE A 47 5.10 -50.91 7.58
C PHE A 47 3.63 -50.87 7.17
N ALA A 48 3.38 -50.42 5.95
CA ALA A 48 2.06 -50.37 5.36
C ALA A 48 2.09 -50.98 3.96
N SER A 49 1.02 -51.66 3.59
CA SER A 49 0.87 -52.31 2.29
C SER A 49 -0.57 -52.20 1.79
N LEU A 50 -0.72 -52.31 0.48
CA LEU A 50 -2.00 -52.44 -0.18
C LEU A 50 -2.60 -53.78 0.20
N ASP A 51 -3.81 -53.73 0.73
CA ASP A 51 -4.62 -54.91 1.02
C ASP A 51 -5.36 -55.31 -0.27
N LYS A 52 -5.19 -56.56 -0.71
CA LYS A 52 -5.76 -57.02 -2.00
C LYS A 52 -7.27 -57.17 -1.92
N ASP A 53 -7.78 -57.53 -0.75
CA ASP A 53 -9.20 -57.85 -0.58
C ASP A 53 -10.05 -56.58 -0.42
N THR A 54 -9.49 -55.57 0.27
CA THR A 54 -10.20 -54.31 0.53
C THR A 54 -9.76 -53.14 -0.36
N GLY A 55 -8.70 -53.31 -1.15
CA GLY A 55 -8.11 -52.24 -1.98
C GLY A 55 -7.48 -51.09 -1.18
N ASN A 56 -7.45 -51.17 0.15
CA ASN A 56 -7.01 -50.09 1.03
C ASN A 56 -5.52 -50.17 1.37
N PHE A 57 -4.85 -49.02 1.50
CA PHE A 57 -3.45 -48.98 1.93
C PHE A 57 -3.37 -48.96 3.47
N SER A 58 -3.20 -50.13 4.08
CA SER A 58 -3.31 -50.31 5.53
C SER A 58 -1.94 -50.48 6.21
N VAL A 59 -1.81 -49.91 7.41
CA VAL A 59 -0.64 -50.16 8.27
C VAL A 59 -0.76 -51.56 8.85
N LYS A 60 0.21 -52.42 8.56
CA LYS A 60 0.26 -53.80 9.05
C LYS A 60 1.11 -53.91 10.32
N ASN A 61 2.29 -53.29 10.35
CA ASN A 61 3.16 -53.30 11.53
C ASN A 61 3.49 -51.87 11.96
N TYR A 62 3.46 -51.60 13.27
CA TYR A 62 3.84 -50.30 13.81
C TYR A 62 4.48 -50.43 15.20
N TYR A 63 5.73 -49.97 15.31
CA TYR A 63 6.49 -49.86 16.54
C TYR A 63 6.71 -48.38 16.85
N PRO A 64 5.92 -47.77 17.77
CA PRO A 64 5.90 -46.32 17.98
C PRO A 64 7.05 -45.75 18.83
N VAL A 65 8.01 -46.58 19.26
CA VAL A 65 8.99 -46.18 20.28
C VAL A 65 10.26 -45.58 19.65
N HIS A 66 10.48 -44.29 19.86
CA HIS A 66 11.74 -43.63 19.57
C HIS A 66 12.66 -43.62 20.81
N ARG A 67 13.90 -44.09 20.66
CA ARG A 67 15.00 -43.89 21.65
C ARG A 67 16.12 -43.00 21.11
N CYS A 68 15.90 -42.38 19.95
CA CYS A 68 16.89 -41.55 19.28
C CYS A 68 16.76 -40.07 19.69
N PRO A 69 17.86 -39.31 19.73
CA PRO A 69 17.81 -37.87 19.94
C PRO A 69 17.17 -37.15 18.75
N THR A 70 16.54 -36.01 19.01
CA THR A 70 16.00 -35.14 17.96
C THR A 70 17.12 -34.56 17.10
N LYS A 71 16.89 -34.49 15.79
CA LYS A 71 17.80 -33.92 14.80
C LYS A 71 17.21 -32.66 14.18
N ASN A 72 18.09 -31.69 13.91
CA ASN A 72 17.71 -30.45 13.23
C ASN A 72 17.74 -30.57 11.70
N MET A 73 18.16 -31.71 11.15
CA MET A 73 18.16 -32.01 9.71
C MET A 73 17.16 -33.15 9.45
N ASN A 74 16.36 -33.02 8.40
CA ASN A 74 15.44 -34.08 7.99
C ASN A 74 15.40 -34.22 6.46
N ARG A 75 15.82 -35.39 5.94
CA ARG A 75 15.81 -35.68 4.48
C ARG A 75 14.39 -35.73 3.88
N LEU A 76 13.36 -35.97 4.67
CA LEU A 76 11.96 -35.95 4.23
C LEU A 76 11.42 -34.52 4.06
N CYS A 77 12.10 -33.52 4.62
CA CYS A 77 11.85 -32.10 4.33
C CYS A 77 12.39 -31.72 2.93
N SER A 78 11.83 -32.38 1.92
CA SER A 78 12.18 -32.21 0.50
C SER A 78 11.59 -30.92 -0.08
N ALA A 79 12.00 -30.56 -1.31
CA ALA A 79 11.44 -29.41 -2.01
C ALA A 79 9.91 -29.53 -2.18
N LYS A 80 9.40 -30.73 -2.50
CA LYS A 80 7.95 -31.01 -2.61
C LYS A 80 7.22 -30.86 -1.26
N TYR A 81 7.87 -31.21 -0.16
CA TYR A 81 7.30 -31.01 1.18
C TYR A 81 7.16 -29.53 1.51
N VAL A 82 8.24 -28.75 1.28
CA VAL A 82 8.27 -27.30 1.52
C VAL A 82 7.27 -26.59 0.60
N GLU A 83 7.23 -26.96 -0.68
CA GLU A 83 6.26 -26.48 -1.68
C GLU A 83 4.84 -26.62 -1.15
N ARG A 84 4.43 -27.83 -0.73
CA ARG A 84 3.08 -28.09 -0.20
C ARG A 84 2.76 -27.28 1.06
N LYS A 85 3.68 -27.25 2.02
CA LYS A 85 3.42 -26.65 3.35
C LYS A 85 3.63 -25.13 3.41
N MET A 86 4.38 -24.55 2.46
CA MET A 86 4.64 -23.11 2.37
C MET A 86 4.00 -22.47 1.12
N ARG A 87 3.17 -23.22 0.37
CA ARG A 87 2.49 -22.77 -0.85
C ARG A 87 1.82 -21.41 -0.66
N GLU A 88 0.90 -21.31 0.28
CA GLU A 88 0.14 -20.08 0.56
C GLU A 88 1.04 -18.89 0.87
N ARG A 89 2.11 -19.13 1.63
CA ARG A 89 3.06 -18.07 2.00
C ARG A 89 3.84 -17.59 0.78
N ILE A 90 4.31 -18.50 -0.06
CA ILE A 90 5.05 -18.17 -1.29
C ILE A 90 4.13 -17.45 -2.28
N ILE A 91 2.86 -17.85 -2.39
CA ILE A 91 1.86 -17.16 -3.22
C ILE A 91 1.61 -15.74 -2.70
N SER A 92 1.46 -15.57 -1.38
CA SER A 92 1.20 -14.25 -0.79
C SER A 92 2.38 -13.27 -0.91
N GLN A 93 3.60 -13.78 -1.06
CA GLN A 93 4.85 -13.00 -1.12
C GLN A 93 5.83 -13.69 -2.08
N PRO A 94 5.62 -13.63 -3.41
CA PRO A 94 6.49 -14.32 -4.37
C PRO A 94 7.90 -13.73 -4.43
N ASP A 95 8.07 -12.47 -4.05
CA ASP A 95 9.35 -11.78 -3.94
C ASP A 95 10.19 -12.26 -2.74
N ILE A 96 9.61 -13.08 -1.84
CA ILE A 96 10.28 -13.54 -0.61
C ILE A 96 11.69 -14.07 -0.92
N ARG A 97 12.70 -13.42 -0.36
CA ARG A 97 14.09 -13.85 -0.52
C ARG A 97 14.26 -15.27 0.03
N VAL A 98 15.00 -16.12 -0.67
CA VAL A 98 15.16 -17.54 -0.31
C VAL A 98 15.67 -17.72 1.13
N HIS A 99 16.57 -16.85 1.59
CA HIS A 99 17.07 -16.87 2.98
C HIS A 99 15.95 -16.62 4.00
N LYS A 100 14.98 -15.76 3.66
CA LYS A 100 13.87 -15.43 4.55
C LYS A 100 12.86 -16.58 4.64
N LEU A 101 12.64 -17.26 3.51
CA LEU A 101 11.87 -18.50 3.48
C LEU A 101 12.53 -19.58 4.34
N GLN A 102 13.86 -19.71 4.26
CA GLN A 102 14.64 -20.64 5.09
C GLN A 102 14.56 -20.28 6.58
N GLU A 103 14.65 -19.00 6.95
CA GLU A 103 14.47 -18.54 8.34
C GLU A 103 13.05 -18.86 8.86
N THR A 104 12.04 -18.68 8.02
CA THR A 104 10.64 -18.98 8.35
C THR A 104 10.45 -20.47 8.62
N ILE A 105 11.03 -21.33 7.78
CA ILE A 105 11.01 -22.79 7.98
C ILE A 105 11.73 -23.16 9.29
N ARG A 106 12.89 -22.55 9.56
CA ARG A 106 13.64 -22.79 10.80
C ARG A 106 12.85 -22.39 12.04
N LYS A 107 12.16 -21.25 12.02
CA LYS A 107 11.30 -20.80 13.14
C LYS A 107 10.07 -21.69 13.31
N LYS A 108 9.43 -22.10 12.22
CA LYS A 108 8.17 -22.87 12.25
C LYS A 108 8.37 -24.33 12.61
N TRP A 109 9.42 -24.99 12.12
CA TRP A 109 9.64 -26.43 12.29
C TRP A 109 10.90 -26.78 13.08
N GLY A 110 11.75 -25.81 13.41
CA GLY A 110 13.03 -26.07 14.10
C GLY A 110 14.06 -26.81 13.24
N LEU A 111 13.84 -26.87 11.92
CA LEU A 111 14.69 -27.60 10.98
C LEU A 111 15.60 -26.67 10.18
N LYS A 112 16.85 -27.10 10.00
CA LYS A 112 17.79 -26.53 9.03
C LYS A 112 17.50 -27.16 7.68
N VAL A 113 17.02 -26.35 6.73
CA VAL A 113 16.78 -26.75 5.34
C VAL A 113 17.80 -26.06 4.45
N GLY A 114 18.36 -26.79 3.47
CA GLY A 114 19.34 -26.23 2.54
C GLY A 114 18.75 -25.17 1.61
N ARG A 115 19.55 -24.16 1.23
CA ARG A 115 19.12 -23.05 0.36
C ARG A 115 18.53 -23.54 -0.96
N SER A 116 19.14 -24.55 -1.59
CA SER A 116 18.68 -25.13 -2.86
C SER A 116 17.33 -25.86 -2.75
N ILE A 117 16.96 -26.38 -1.58
CA ILE A 117 15.64 -26.97 -1.35
C ILE A 117 14.59 -25.87 -1.29
N CYS A 118 14.86 -24.80 -0.53
CA CYS A 118 13.97 -23.64 -0.45
C CYS A 118 13.80 -22.95 -1.81
N TYR A 119 14.88 -22.81 -2.58
CA TYR A 119 14.83 -22.26 -3.93
C TYR A 119 13.96 -23.10 -4.86
N ARG A 120 14.22 -24.41 -4.95
CA ARG A 120 13.39 -25.31 -5.79
C ARG A 120 11.93 -25.33 -5.36
N ALA A 121 11.65 -25.35 -4.06
CA ALA A 121 10.28 -25.28 -3.56
C ALA A 121 9.59 -23.97 -3.96
N LYS A 122 10.29 -22.84 -3.83
CA LYS A 122 9.82 -21.53 -4.26
C LYS A 122 9.52 -21.52 -5.76
N MET A 123 10.46 -21.98 -6.59
CA MET A 123 10.29 -22.03 -8.05
C MET A 123 9.16 -22.97 -8.47
N ASN A 124 9.02 -24.13 -7.82
CA ASN A 124 7.89 -25.03 -8.10
C ASN A 124 6.54 -24.38 -7.81
N VAL A 125 6.39 -23.68 -6.67
CA VAL A 125 5.15 -22.96 -6.35
C VAL A 125 4.92 -21.85 -7.38
N ILE A 126 5.95 -21.06 -7.69
CA ILE A 126 5.86 -19.95 -8.63
C ILE A 126 5.47 -20.45 -10.02
N ASN A 127 6.14 -21.46 -10.56
CA ASN A 127 5.84 -22.00 -11.89
C ASN A 127 4.45 -22.64 -11.95
N LYS A 128 3.99 -23.30 -10.87
CA LYS A 128 2.62 -23.87 -10.81
C LYS A 128 1.54 -22.80 -10.59
N PHE A 129 1.87 -21.71 -9.92
CA PHE A 129 0.92 -20.66 -9.56
C PHE A 129 0.79 -19.60 -10.66
N LEU A 130 1.91 -19.14 -11.21
CA LEU A 130 1.96 -18.18 -12.31
C LEU A 130 1.75 -18.82 -13.69
N GLY A 131 1.68 -20.16 -13.76
CA GLY A 131 1.52 -20.89 -15.01
C GLY A 131 2.73 -20.75 -15.95
N ASP A 132 2.52 -21.17 -17.21
CA ASP A 132 3.45 -20.84 -18.27
C ASP A 132 3.18 -19.40 -18.72
N TRP A 133 3.92 -18.45 -18.15
CA TRP A 133 3.91 -17.04 -18.56
C TRP A 133 4.00 -16.88 -20.07
N LYS A 134 4.70 -17.77 -20.79
CA LYS A 134 4.76 -17.74 -22.26
C LYS A 134 3.38 -17.94 -22.89
N LEU A 135 2.59 -18.87 -22.36
CA LEU A 135 1.23 -19.13 -22.82
C LEU A 135 0.27 -17.99 -22.47
N GLU A 136 0.46 -17.32 -21.34
CA GLU A 136 -0.38 -16.15 -21.02
C GLU A 136 -0.04 -14.94 -21.87
N PHE A 137 1.24 -14.66 -22.09
CA PHE A 137 1.65 -13.59 -23.00
C PHE A 137 1.21 -13.88 -24.44
N SER A 138 1.21 -15.14 -24.88
CA SER A 138 0.69 -15.50 -26.22
C SER A 138 -0.81 -15.27 -26.36
N LYS A 139 -1.56 -15.28 -25.25
CA LYS A 139 -3.02 -15.06 -25.24
C LYS A 139 -3.41 -13.61 -24.98
N LEU A 140 -2.45 -12.71 -24.80
CA LEU A 140 -2.76 -11.32 -24.38
C LEU A 140 -3.51 -10.54 -25.47
N LEU A 141 -3.25 -10.85 -26.75
CA LEU A 141 -4.00 -10.30 -27.88
C LEU A 141 -5.44 -10.81 -27.88
N ASP A 142 -5.64 -12.14 -27.80
CA ASP A 142 -6.97 -12.75 -27.69
C ASP A 142 -7.76 -12.17 -26.50
N TYR A 143 -7.08 -11.96 -25.38
CA TYR A 143 -7.66 -11.34 -24.19
C TYR A 143 -8.08 -9.89 -24.43
N ALA A 144 -7.26 -9.09 -25.12
CA ALA A 144 -7.59 -7.71 -25.48
C ALA A 144 -8.82 -7.65 -26.40
N ASP A 145 -8.92 -8.55 -27.38
CA ASP A 145 -10.06 -8.64 -28.29
C ASP A 145 -11.33 -9.12 -27.56
N MET A 146 -11.18 -10.06 -26.63
CA MET A 146 -12.26 -10.50 -25.76
C MET A 146 -12.79 -9.36 -24.89
N ILE A 147 -11.91 -8.53 -24.30
CA ILE A 147 -12.32 -7.35 -23.53
C ILE A 147 -13.12 -6.38 -24.41
N LYS A 148 -12.61 -6.07 -25.60
CA LYS A 148 -13.27 -5.11 -26.51
C LYS A 148 -14.64 -5.60 -26.96
N SER A 149 -14.76 -6.89 -27.30
CA SER A 149 -16.03 -7.48 -27.74
C SER A 149 -17.07 -7.58 -26.63
N THR A 150 -16.65 -7.89 -25.41
CA THR A 150 -17.56 -8.06 -24.26
C THR A 150 -17.91 -6.75 -23.55
N ASN A 151 -17.09 -5.71 -23.68
CA ASN A 151 -17.29 -4.42 -23.02
C ASN A 151 -17.24 -3.27 -24.04
N PRO A 152 -18.36 -2.97 -24.72
CA PRO A 152 -18.43 -1.87 -25.69
C PRO A 152 -17.91 -0.54 -25.13
N GLY A 153 -17.21 0.23 -25.96
CA GLY A 153 -16.57 1.50 -25.57
C GLY A 153 -15.22 1.36 -24.86
N THR A 154 -14.77 0.14 -24.57
CA THR A 154 -13.45 -0.12 -23.98
C THR A 154 -12.33 0.08 -24.99
N SER A 155 -11.30 0.83 -24.60
CA SER A 155 -10.02 0.86 -25.31
C SER A 155 -9.07 -0.14 -24.66
N CYS A 156 -8.46 -1.00 -25.46
CA CYS A 156 -7.44 -1.93 -24.99
C CYS A 156 -6.35 -2.10 -26.04
N TRP A 157 -5.10 -1.86 -25.67
CA TRP A 157 -3.97 -1.84 -26.60
C TRP A 157 -2.82 -2.69 -26.08
N VAL A 158 -2.30 -3.56 -26.94
CA VAL A 158 -1.14 -4.38 -26.66
C VAL A 158 -0.03 -3.95 -27.61
N ARG A 159 1.08 -3.46 -27.06
CA ARG A 159 2.29 -3.16 -27.82
C ARG A 159 3.23 -4.35 -27.76
N THR A 160 3.57 -4.87 -28.92
CA THR A 160 4.64 -5.86 -29.10
C THR A 160 5.86 -5.23 -29.74
N ASP A 161 7.02 -5.81 -29.50
CA ASP A 161 8.29 -5.43 -30.08
C ASP A 161 8.91 -6.64 -30.80
N ASN A 162 9.37 -6.44 -32.03
CA ASN A 162 10.08 -7.44 -32.84
C ASN A 162 11.54 -7.04 -33.14
N GLU A 163 11.97 -5.85 -32.69
CA GLU A 163 13.30 -5.32 -32.95
C GLU A 163 14.35 -5.94 -32.00
N THR A 164 13.96 -6.19 -30.73
CA THR A 164 14.87 -6.74 -29.72
C THR A 164 15.33 -8.16 -30.06
N VAL A 165 14.46 -8.99 -30.64
CA VAL A 165 14.80 -10.36 -31.08
C VAL A 165 14.17 -10.62 -32.45
N PRO A 166 14.98 -10.69 -33.53
CA PRO A 166 14.49 -10.96 -34.87
C PRO A 166 13.65 -12.25 -34.92
N GLY A 167 12.46 -12.14 -35.51
CA GLY A 167 11.52 -13.27 -35.65
C GLY A 167 10.71 -13.61 -34.39
N LYS A 168 10.80 -12.81 -33.32
CA LYS A 168 9.95 -12.98 -32.12
C LYS A 168 9.25 -11.68 -31.74
N TYR A 169 7.93 -11.77 -31.59
CA TYR A 169 7.14 -10.69 -30.98
C TYR A 169 7.20 -10.80 -29.46
N LEU A 170 7.84 -9.83 -28.83
CA LEU A 170 7.93 -9.70 -27.38
C LEU A 170 6.88 -8.73 -26.89
N PHE A 171 6.19 -9.08 -25.81
CA PHE A 171 5.30 -8.15 -25.12
C PHE A 171 6.11 -6.95 -24.58
N LYS A 172 5.60 -5.73 -24.80
CA LYS A 172 6.19 -4.48 -24.29
C LYS A 172 5.22 -3.77 -23.34
N TYR A 173 4.07 -3.33 -23.85
CA TYR A 173 3.09 -2.56 -23.07
C TYR A 173 1.67 -3.11 -23.22
N PHE A 174 0.88 -2.98 -22.16
CA PHE A 174 -0.56 -3.23 -22.17
C PHE A 174 -1.25 -1.98 -21.65
N TYR A 175 -2.33 -1.55 -22.30
CA TYR A 175 -3.19 -0.47 -21.85
C TYR A 175 -4.64 -0.95 -21.84
N VAL A 176 -5.41 -0.53 -20.84
CA VAL A 176 -6.86 -0.67 -20.85
C VAL A 176 -7.54 0.52 -20.18
N CYS A 177 -8.61 0.99 -20.82
CA CYS A 177 -9.56 1.93 -20.27
C CYS A 177 -10.98 1.44 -20.62
N PHE A 178 -11.67 0.89 -19.63
CA PHE A 178 -13.01 0.32 -19.82
C PHE A 178 -14.02 1.41 -20.15
N GLY A 179 -14.97 1.13 -21.04
CA GLY A 179 -15.99 2.11 -21.45
C GLY A 179 -16.76 2.70 -20.26
N ALA A 180 -17.12 1.86 -19.28
CA ALA A 180 -17.77 2.31 -18.05
C ALA A 180 -16.88 3.26 -17.21
N LEU A 181 -15.56 3.04 -17.24
CA LEU A 181 -14.59 3.89 -16.53
C LEU A 181 -14.37 5.22 -17.23
N LYS A 182 -14.43 5.27 -18.57
CA LYS A 182 -14.38 6.53 -19.33
C LYS A 182 -15.52 7.48 -18.96
N ASN A 183 -16.72 6.95 -18.77
CA ASN A 183 -17.90 7.78 -18.53
C ASN A 183 -18.10 8.14 -17.06
N GLY A 184 -17.61 7.30 -16.14
CA GLY A 184 -17.84 7.46 -14.71
C GLY A 184 -16.65 8.08 -13.97
N TRP A 185 -15.58 7.29 -13.83
CA TRP A 185 -14.52 7.56 -12.85
C TRP A 185 -13.21 8.03 -13.47
N LEU A 186 -13.14 8.09 -14.81
CA LEU A 186 -12.00 8.55 -15.60
C LEU A 186 -10.73 7.73 -15.29
N GLU A 187 -10.87 6.40 -15.22
CA GLU A 187 -9.79 5.49 -14.81
C GLU A 187 -9.26 4.65 -15.98
N ALA A 188 -7.94 4.51 -16.04
CA ALA A 188 -7.24 3.59 -16.93
C ALA A 188 -6.00 3.03 -16.22
N TRP A 189 -5.51 1.88 -16.68
CA TRP A 189 -4.25 1.34 -16.21
C TRP A 189 -3.42 0.71 -17.33
N ALA A 190 -2.12 0.66 -17.08
CA ALA A 190 -1.16 0.08 -18.00
C ALA A 190 -0.21 -0.89 -17.30
N VAL A 191 0.26 -1.88 -18.05
CA VAL A 191 1.39 -2.74 -17.69
C VAL A 191 2.56 -2.34 -18.58
N VAL A 192 3.66 -1.92 -17.97
CA VAL A 192 4.88 -1.51 -18.66
C VAL A 192 6.10 -2.22 -18.10
N ASP A 193 7.18 -2.27 -18.89
CA ASP A 193 8.44 -2.85 -18.47
C ASP A 193 9.15 -2.00 -17.40
N GLN A 194 9.16 -0.68 -17.61
CA GLN A 194 9.81 0.32 -16.77
C GLN A 194 9.04 1.64 -16.81
N GLU A 195 9.04 2.37 -15.70
CA GLU A 195 8.46 3.72 -15.60
C GLU A 195 9.49 4.75 -16.06
N THR A 196 9.43 5.12 -17.33
CA THR A 196 10.34 6.04 -18.02
C THR A 196 9.53 7.17 -18.64
N LYS A 197 10.20 8.25 -19.09
CA LYS A 197 9.51 9.30 -19.86
C LYS A 197 8.75 8.71 -21.06
N HIS A 198 9.34 7.75 -21.77
CA HIS A 198 8.73 7.12 -22.94
C HIS A 198 7.46 6.34 -22.60
N SER A 199 7.50 5.49 -21.57
CA SER A 199 6.31 4.71 -21.16
C SER A 199 5.22 5.59 -20.55
N TRP A 200 5.59 6.67 -19.83
CA TRP A 200 4.63 7.67 -19.37
C TRP A 200 4.01 8.45 -20.52
N SER A 201 4.79 8.93 -21.49
CA SER A 201 4.26 9.61 -22.68
C SER A 201 3.32 8.71 -23.47
N TRP A 202 3.67 7.42 -23.62
CA TRP A 202 2.83 6.43 -24.27
C TRP A 202 1.51 6.19 -23.52
N PHE A 203 1.55 6.07 -22.18
CA PHE A 203 0.34 5.91 -21.38
C PHE A 203 -0.55 7.15 -21.46
N LEU A 204 0.04 8.33 -21.27
CA LEU A 204 -0.69 9.60 -21.29
C LEU A 204 -1.31 9.90 -22.65
N SER A 205 -0.66 9.54 -23.76
CA SER A 205 -1.26 9.77 -25.09
C SER A 205 -2.59 9.02 -25.26
N TYR A 206 -2.66 7.76 -24.82
CA TYR A 206 -3.92 7.00 -24.86
C TYR A 206 -4.94 7.54 -23.86
N LEU A 207 -4.49 7.90 -22.64
CA LEU A 207 -5.37 8.46 -21.62
C LEU A 207 -6.01 9.78 -22.08
N ILE A 208 -5.23 10.67 -22.69
CA ILE A 208 -5.69 11.97 -23.21
C ILE A 208 -6.73 11.75 -24.30
N GLN A 209 -6.50 10.80 -25.20
CA GLN A 209 -7.45 10.46 -26.25
C GLN A 209 -8.75 9.86 -25.69
N ASP A 210 -8.64 8.89 -24.77
CA ASP A 210 -9.81 8.18 -24.23
C ASP A 210 -10.68 9.05 -23.31
N LEU A 211 -10.06 9.97 -22.58
CA LEU A 211 -10.76 10.87 -21.66
C LEU A 211 -10.98 12.27 -22.26
N GLN A 212 -10.57 12.49 -23.51
CA GLN A 212 -10.72 13.77 -24.24
C GLN A 212 -10.16 14.97 -23.46
N LEU A 213 -8.96 14.85 -22.89
CA LEU A 213 -8.37 15.85 -22.00
C LEU A 213 -7.85 17.11 -22.70
N GLY A 214 -7.78 17.11 -24.04
CA GLY A 214 -7.25 18.23 -24.82
C GLY A 214 -5.81 18.57 -24.45
N ASP A 215 -5.53 19.87 -24.24
CA ASP A 215 -4.24 20.41 -23.81
C ASP A 215 -4.04 20.44 -22.28
N GLY A 216 -5.02 19.90 -21.53
CA GLY A 216 -5.03 19.87 -20.07
C GLY A 216 -5.69 21.09 -19.41
N ASN A 217 -6.23 22.03 -20.17
CA ASN A 217 -6.88 23.20 -19.59
C ASN A 217 -8.08 22.80 -18.70
N GLY A 218 -8.10 23.31 -17.47
CA GLY A 218 -9.13 23.00 -16.47
C GLY A 218 -9.00 21.62 -15.83
N ILE A 219 -7.91 20.89 -16.11
CA ILE A 219 -7.58 19.61 -15.48
C ILE A 219 -6.45 19.81 -14.49
N THR A 220 -6.47 19.02 -13.41
CA THR A 220 -5.40 18.96 -12.42
C THR A 220 -4.77 17.57 -12.43
N ILE A 221 -3.44 17.50 -12.50
CA ILE A 221 -2.68 16.26 -12.31
C ILE A 221 -1.96 16.31 -10.97
N MET A 222 -2.22 15.32 -10.10
CA MET A 222 -1.48 15.13 -8.86
C MET A 222 -0.52 13.94 -8.97
N SER A 223 0.78 14.19 -8.84
CA SER A 223 1.84 13.17 -8.91
C SER A 223 2.60 13.01 -7.60
N ASP A 224 3.36 11.92 -7.49
CA ASP A 224 4.31 11.65 -6.41
C ASP A 224 5.72 12.19 -6.68
N MET A 225 5.87 13.09 -7.66
CA MET A 225 7.14 13.68 -8.11
C MET A 225 8.10 12.71 -8.81
N GLN A 226 7.57 11.74 -9.54
CA GLN A 226 8.40 10.84 -10.34
C GLN A 226 8.95 11.55 -11.60
N LYS A 227 10.28 11.61 -11.71
CA LYS A 227 11.00 12.37 -12.77
C LYS A 227 10.52 12.12 -14.20
N GLY A 228 10.17 10.88 -14.55
CA GLY A 228 9.75 10.53 -15.92
C GLY A 228 8.35 11.04 -16.28
N LEU A 229 7.46 11.16 -15.30
CA LEU A 229 6.08 11.60 -15.49
C LEU A 229 6.01 13.11 -15.73
N ASP A 230 6.73 13.90 -14.93
CA ASP A 230 6.73 15.36 -15.07
C ASP A 230 7.19 15.76 -16.47
N SER A 231 8.29 15.19 -16.97
CA SER A 231 8.74 15.47 -18.34
C SER A 231 7.78 15.03 -19.45
N ALA A 232 6.93 14.03 -19.20
CA ALA A 232 5.92 13.58 -20.16
C ALA A 232 4.70 14.50 -20.15
N VAL A 233 4.25 14.92 -18.97
CA VAL A 233 3.13 15.85 -18.80
C VAL A 233 3.45 17.21 -19.41
N ASP A 234 4.68 17.72 -19.28
CA ASP A 234 5.07 19.03 -19.84
C ASP A 234 4.94 19.06 -21.37
N GLY A 235 5.22 17.94 -22.03
CA GLY A 235 5.14 17.83 -23.48
C GLY A 235 3.72 17.56 -24.01
N LEU A 236 2.86 16.92 -23.22
CA LEU A 236 1.55 16.45 -23.69
C LEU A 236 0.38 17.29 -23.18
N LEU A 237 0.51 17.92 -22.02
CA LEU A 237 -0.55 18.69 -21.36
C LEU A 237 0.02 20.02 -20.83
N PRO A 238 0.37 20.97 -21.71
CA PRO A 238 1.08 22.19 -21.33
C PRO A 238 0.23 23.11 -20.43
N ASN A 239 -1.10 23.03 -20.50
CA ASN A 239 -2.02 23.90 -19.77
C ASN A 239 -2.59 23.25 -18.50
N VAL A 240 -2.06 22.10 -18.08
CA VAL A 240 -2.53 21.38 -16.89
C VAL A 240 -2.05 22.02 -15.60
N GLU A 241 -2.93 22.10 -14.60
CA GLU A 241 -2.51 22.46 -13.26
C GLU A 241 -1.79 21.28 -12.62
N ARG A 242 -0.54 21.51 -12.18
CA ARG A 242 0.27 20.49 -11.54
C ARG A 242 0.17 20.54 -10.03
N ARG A 243 0.03 19.36 -9.42
CA ARG A 243 0.10 19.17 -7.98
C ARG A 243 1.12 18.11 -7.60
N MET A 244 1.96 18.44 -6.66
CA MET A 244 2.85 17.52 -5.97
C MET A 244 2.19 17.04 -4.69
N CYS A 245 2.14 15.74 -4.50
CA CYS A 245 1.57 15.14 -3.30
C CYS A 245 2.33 15.61 -2.04
N ALA A 246 1.66 16.36 -1.16
CA ALA A 246 2.25 16.91 0.05
C ALA A 246 2.82 15.81 0.97
N ARG A 247 2.22 14.61 0.99
CA ARG A 247 2.74 13.46 1.74
C ARG A 247 4.12 13.01 1.24
N HIS A 248 4.36 13.05 -0.07
CA HIS A 248 5.66 12.69 -0.65
C HIS A 248 6.72 13.76 -0.40
N ILE A 249 6.33 15.04 -0.48
CA ILE A 249 7.20 16.15 -0.05
C ILE A 249 7.59 15.97 1.41
N TRP A 250 6.61 15.74 2.31
CA TRP A 250 6.89 15.44 3.72
C TRP A 250 7.83 14.25 3.88
N ALA A 251 7.59 13.15 3.15
CA ALA A 251 8.39 11.93 3.26
C ALA A 251 9.87 12.15 2.91
N ASN A 252 10.14 13.04 1.95
CA ASN A 252 11.49 13.44 1.57
C ASN A 252 12.07 14.49 2.53
N TRP A 253 11.29 15.50 2.88
CA TRP A 253 11.71 16.62 3.72
C TRP A 253 12.00 16.20 5.17
N GLN A 254 11.21 15.27 5.73
CA GLN A 254 11.38 14.75 7.10
C GLN A 254 12.69 13.98 7.30
N LYS A 255 13.37 13.57 6.22
CA LYS A 255 14.68 12.89 6.31
C LYS A 255 15.71 13.81 6.98
N ILE A 256 15.60 15.12 6.69
CA ILE A 256 16.41 16.20 7.25
C ILE A 256 15.70 16.80 8.48
N TRP A 257 14.42 17.15 8.33
CA TRP A 257 13.65 17.88 9.34
C TRP A 257 12.67 16.99 10.12
N ARG A 258 13.18 16.27 11.13
CA ARG A 258 12.38 15.32 11.93
C ARG A 258 11.56 15.98 13.03
N GLY A 259 10.49 15.32 13.48
CA GLY A 259 9.78 15.68 14.71
C GLY A 259 8.32 16.12 14.50
N GLU A 260 7.50 15.88 15.51
CA GLU A 260 6.04 16.03 15.41
C GLU A 260 5.59 17.49 15.28
N ALA A 261 6.28 18.43 15.93
CA ALA A 261 5.98 19.86 15.79
C ALA A 261 6.17 20.34 14.33
N ARG A 262 7.29 19.94 13.71
CA ARG A 262 7.60 20.24 12.30
C ARG A 262 6.62 19.56 11.36
N ARG A 263 6.21 18.32 11.66
CA ARG A 263 5.14 17.61 10.92
C ARG A 263 3.85 18.40 10.91
N LYS A 264 3.37 18.82 12.09
CA LYS A 264 2.14 19.61 12.22
C LYS A 264 2.24 20.95 11.49
N ALA A 265 3.38 21.64 11.61
CA ALA A 265 3.62 22.89 10.90
C ALA A 265 3.60 22.71 9.37
N PHE A 266 4.28 21.70 8.83
CA PHE A 266 4.27 21.36 7.40
C PHE A 266 2.84 21.16 6.86
N TRP A 267 2.01 20.40 7.59
CA TRP A 267 0.63 20.16 7.18
C TRP A 267 -0.24 21.43 7.24
N ARG A 268 0.05 22.35 8.17
CA ARG A 268 -0.60 23.66 8.20
C ARG A 268 -0.17 24.53 7.01
N CYS A 269 1.10 24.50 6.63
CA CYS A 269 1.60 25.21 5.44
C CYS A 269 0.93 24.67 4.16
N SER A 270 0.95 23.35 3.93
CA SER A 270 0.35 22.76 2.72
C SER A 270 -1.16 23.01 2.60
N LYS A 271 -1.88 23.03 3.73
CA LYS A 271 -3.33 23.28 3.78
C LYS A 271 -3.71 24.76 3.95
N ALA A 272 -2.75 25.69 3.94
CA ALA A 272 -3.05 27.12 4.03
C ALA A 272 -4.00 27.54 2.89
N SER A 273 -5.02 28.33 3.21
CA SER A 273 -6.08 28.69 2.25
C SER A 273 -5.74 29.92 1.41
N PHE A 274 -4.83 30.77 1.89
CA PHE A 274 -4.41 32.03 1.27
C PHE A 274 -2.99 32.39 1.74
N GLU A 275 -2.33 33.28 1.00
CA GLU A 275 -0.91 33.59 1.17
C GLU A 275 -0.56 34.18 2.54
N VAL A 276 -1.40 35.06 3.08
CA VAL A 276 -1.18 35.64 4.43
C VAL A 276 -1.11 34.55 5.49
N LYS A 277 -2.03 33.59 5.46
CA LYS A 277 -2.04 32.46 6.40
C LYS A 277 -0.81 31.57 6.23
N LEU A 278 -0.34 31.39 4.99
CA LEU A 278 0.89 30.66 4.71
C LEU A 278 2.10 31.38 5.32
N SER A 279 2.17 32.70 5.18
CA SER A 279 3.21 33.53 5.80
C SER A 279 3.25 33.34 7.32
N ASP A 280 2.10 33.37 7.99
CA ASP A 280 2.00 33.10 9.43
C ASP A 280 2.51 31.69 9.79
N GLN A 281 2.19 30.68 8.97
CA GLN A 281 2.68 29.32 9.20
C GLN A 281 4.20 29.20 8.98
N PHE A 282 4.76 29.94 8.01
CA PHE A 282 6.20 29.99 7.79
C PHE A 282 6.93 30.71 8.92
N ALA A 283 6.36 31.78 9.48
CA ALA A 283 6.93 32.44 10.66
C ALA A 283 7.03 31.48 11.84
N TYR A 284 5.98 30.68 12.09
CA TYR A 284 6.02 29.62 13.10
C TYR A 284 7.02 28.50 12.74
N LEU A 285 7.07 28.09 11.47
CA LEU A 285 7.99 27.03 11.02
C LEU A 285 9.45 27.45 11.19
N GLY A 286 9.78 28.71 10.91
CA GLY A 286 11.13 29.28 11.06
C GLY A 286 11.65 29.23 12.50
N GLN A 287 10.76 29.33 13.49
CA GLN A 287 11.13 29.17 14.91
C GLN A 287 11.55 27.73 15.26
N LEU A 288 11.26 26.75 14.39
CA LEU A 288 11.55 25.33 14.63
C LEU A 288 12.90 24.88 14.03
N GLY A 289 13.65 25.77 13.38
CA GLY A 289 15.02 25.50 12.93
C GLY A 289 15.54 26.47 11.87
N ASP A 290 16.86 26.59 11.76
CA ASP A 290 17.51 27.49 10.80
C ASP A 290 17.40 26.94 9.36
N ASN A 291 17.17 27.80 8.38
CA ASN A 291 17.03 27.43 6.96
C ASN A 291 15.89 26.43 6.65
N ILE A 292 14.96 26.21 7.59
CA ILE A 292 13.88 25.22 7.46
C ILE A 292 12.87 25.63 6.39
N CYS A 293 12.55 26.92 6.31
CA CYS A 293 11.60 27.49 5.36
C CYS A 293 12.17 27.44 3.94
N GLU A 294 13.42 27.84 3.78
CA GLU A 294 14.21 27.81 2.55
C GLU A 294 14.31 26.37 2.03
N SER A 295 14.56 25.41 2.93
CA SER A 295 14.59 24.00 2.57
C SER A 295 13.24 23.48 2.05
N LEU A 296 12.12 24.03 2.51
CA LEU A 296 10.79 23.66 2.03
C LEU A 296 10.45 24.38 0.72
N LEU A 297 10.87 25.64 0.56
CA LEU A 297 10.67 26.45 -0.66
C LEU A 297 11.52 25.99 -1.85
N LYS A 298 12.47 25.06 -1.66
CA LYS A 298 13.08 24.31 -2.76
C LYS A 298 12.04 23.55 -3.60
N TYR A 299 10.91 23.19 -2.99
CA TYR A 299 9.74 22.68 -3.70
C TYR A 299 8.86 23.86 -4.13
N ASN A 300 8.49 23.94 -5.41
CA ASN A 300 7.64 25.04 -5.90
C ASN A 300 6.30 25.07 -5.14
N LYS A 301 6.09 26.13 -4.35
CA LYS A 301 4.91 26.33 -3.49
C LYS A 301 3.59 26.29 -4.27
N GLU A 302 3.60 26.66 -5.54
CA GLU A 302 2.43 26.62 -6.43
C GLU A 302 1.90 25.19 -6.63
N TYR A 303 2.77 24.18 -6.54
CA TYR A 303 2.39 22.79 -6.78
C TYR A 303 1.98 22.03 -5.52
N TRP A 304 2.22 22.53 -4.31
CA TRP A 304 1.91 21.77 -3.09
C TRP A 304 1.15 22.51 -2.01
N CYS A 305 1.09 23.84 -2.08
CA CYS A 305 0.35 24.65 -1.12
C CYS A 305 -0.98 25.08 -1.72
N ARG A 306 -2.06 24.75 -1.00
CA ARG A 306 -3.43 25.04 -1.43
C ARG A 306 -3.72 26.53 -1.66
N ALA A 307 -2.96 27.42 -1.02
CA ALA A 307 -3.09 28.86 -1.21
C ALA A 307 -2.90 29.30 -2.67
N PHE A 308 -2.13 28.54 -3.46
CA PHE A 308 -1.79 28.85 -4.85
C PHE A 308 -2.52 27.98 -5.87
N PHE A 309 -3.37 27.04 -5.44
CA PHE A 309 -4.14 26.21 -6.37
C PHE A 309 -5.19 27.03 -7.10
N SER A 310 -5.49 26.64 -8.34
CA SER A 310 -6.53 27.27 -9.15
C SER A 310 -7.89 27.18 -8.46
N GLU A 311 -8.63 28.28 -8.41
CA GLU A 311 -9.96 28.31 -7.76
C GLU A 311 -10.96 27.35 -8.43
N ARG A 312 -10.74 26.98 -9.70
CA ARG A 312 -11.61 26.05 -10.43
C ARG A 312 -11.52 24.61 -9.89
N THR A 313 -10.40 24.25 -9.29
CA THR A 313 -10.03 22.86 -8.96
C THR A 313 -9.51 22.74 -7.51
N LYS A 314 -9.50 23.85 -6.76
CA LYS A 314 -9.04 23.93 -5.38
C LYS A 314 -9.91 23.04 -4.49
N CYS A 315 -9.28 22.11 -3.79
CA CYS A 315 -9.95 21.22 -2.84
C CYS A 315 -9.11 21.00 -1.58
N ASP A 316 -9.70 20.43 -0.53
CA ASP A 316 -9.00 20.12 0.72
C ASP A 316 -7.98 18.98 0.58
N VAL A 317 -8.02 18.25 -0.53
CA VAL A 317 -7.16 17.09 -0.81
C VAL A 317 -5.83 17.56 -1.39
N VAL A 318 -4.81 17.61 -0.54
CA VAL A 318 -3.41 17.95 -0.90
C VAL A 318 -2.51 16.70 -0.98
N GLU A 319 -3.09 15.52 -0.79
CA GLU A 319 -2.40 14.24 -0.77
C GLU A 319 -3.01 13.25 -1.75
N ASN A 320 -2.16 12.43 -2.36
CA ASN A 320 -2.56 11.40 -3.31
C ASN A 320 -3.02 10.11 -2.59
N ASN A 321 -4.01 10.22 -1.69
CA ASN A 321 -4.49 9.08 -0.90
C ASN A 321 -5.23 8.03 -1.76
N MET A 322 -5.83 8.45 -2.87
CA MET A 322 -6.55 7.56 -3.79
C MET A 322 -5.59 6.57 -4.45
N CYS A 323 -4.47 7.03 -5.02
CA CYS A 323 -3.49 6.14 -5.62
C CYS A 323 -2.82 5.23 -4.59
N GLU A 324 -2.61 5.69 -3.35
CA GLU A 324 -2.05 4.82 -2.28
C GLU A 324 -3.02 3.71 -1.88
N THR A 325 -4.29 4.04 -1.75
CA THR A 325 -5.33 3.04 -1.47
C THR A 325 -5.37 2.02 -2.59
N PHE A 326 -5.35 2.46 -3.85
CA PHE A 326 -5.27 1.57 -5.02
C PHE A 326 -4.01 0.70 -5.01
N ASN A 327 -2.83 1.29 -4.79
CA ASN A 327 -1.55 0.57 -4.69
C ASN A 327 -1.60 -0.53 -3.64
N SER A 328 -2.17 -0.25 -2.47
CA SER A 328 -2.35 -1.24 -1.40
C SER A 328 -3.32 -2.37 -1.81
N TRP A 329 -4.33 -2.04 -2.61
CA TRP A 329 -5.37 -2.97 -3.04
C TRP A 329 -4.90 -3.96 -4.11
N ILE A 330 -3.93 -3.55 -4.93
CA ILE A 330 -3.39 -4.36 -6.03
C ILE A 330 -2.10 -5.12 -5.68
N VAL A 331 -1.61 -5.05 -4.43
CA VAL A 331 -0.43 -5.83 -3.99
C VAL A 331 -0.59 -7.33 -4.25
N GLY A 332 -1.74 -7.90 -3.93
CA GLY A 332 -2.03 -9.33 -4.19
C GLY A 332 -2.10 -9.66 -5.69
N PRO A 333 -2.93 -8.96 -6.48
CA PRO A 333 -3.00 -9.14 -7.93
C PRO A 333 -1.66 -9.00 -8.67
N ARG A 334 -0.79 -8.05 -8.28
CA ARG A 334 0.56 -7.84 -8.87
C ARG A 334 1.48 -9.06 -8.80
N HIS A 335 1.14 -10.02 -7.96
CA HIS A 335 1.87 -11.27 -7.77
C HIS A 335 1.33 -12.43 -8.60
N LYS A 336 0.32 -12.18 -9.42
CA LYS A 336 -0.25 -13.14 -10.36
C LYS A 336 0.36 -12.97 -11.76
N SER A 337 0.05 -13.91 -12.63
CA SER A 337 0.39 -13.85 -14.05
C SER A 337 -0.41 -12.73 -14.75
N VAL A 338 0.04 -12.27 -15.92
CA VAL A 338 -0.43 -11.00 -16.51
C VAL A 338 -1.94 -10.97 -16.72
N ILE A 339 -2.54 -12.04 -17.26
CA ILE A 339 -3.99 -12.09 -17.50
C ILE A 339 -4.72 -12.20 -16.15
N SER A 340 -4.26 -13.09 -15.27
CA SER A 340 -4.86 -13.26 -13.94
C SER A 340 -4.79 -11.97 -13.09
N MET A 341 -3.71 -11.20 -13.21
CA MET A 341 -3.55 -9.90 -12.58
C MET A 341 -4.55 -8.89 -13.12
N LEU A 342 -4.66 -8.79 -14.45
CA LEU A 342 -5.60 -7.86 -15.10
C LEU A 342 -7.05 -8.20 -14.76
N GLU A 343 -7.42 -9.49 -14.76
CA GLU A 343 -8.77 -9.95 -14.39
C GLU A 343 -9.10 -9.70 -12.92
N ASP A 344 -8.14 -9.92 -12.02
CA ASP A 344 -8.31 -9.60 -10.60
C ASP A 344 -8.54 -8.10 -10.38
N ILE A 345 -7.75 -7.25 -11.05
CA ILE A 345 -7.89 -5.80 -10.97
C ILE A 345 -9.25 -5.37 -11.54
N ARG A 346 -9.64 -5.93 -12.69
CA ARG A 346 -10.93 -5.68 -13.32
C ARG A 346 -12.09 -6.05 -12.41
N HIS A 347 -12.17 -7.30 -11.93
CA HIS A 347 -13.26 -7.75 -11.04
C HIS A 347 -13.37 -6.86 -9.81
N LYS A 348 -12.24 -6.60 -9.15
CA LYS A 348 -12.20 -5.72 -7.99
C LYS A 348 -12.76 -4.33 -8.29
N MET A 349 -12.32 -3.70 -9.38
CA MET A 349 -12.82 -2.39 -9.78
C MET A 349 -14.32 -2.42 -10.06
N MET A 350 -14.80 -3.42 -10.81
CA MET A 350 -16.22 -3.57 -11.11
C MET A 350 -17.06 -3.74 -9.83
N ASP A 351 -16.63 -4.56 -8.87
CA ASP A 351 -17.29 -4.72 -7.57
C ASP A 351 -17.35 -3.40 -6.82
N ARG A 352 -16.24 -2.66 -6.78
CA ARG A 352 -16.17 -1.34 -6.13
C ARG A 352 -17.13 -0.35 -6.79
N HIS A 353 -17.21 -0.30 -8.12
CA HIS A 353 -18.18 0.56 -8.80
C HIS A 353 -19.60 0.17 -8.46
N GLY A 354 -19.92 -1.13 -8.45
CA GLY A 354 -21.23 -1.61 -8.02
C GLY A 354 -21.60 -1.14 -6.61
N ASP A 355 -20.64 -1.20 -5.67
CA ASP A 355 -20.85 -0.70 -4.31
C ASP A 355 -20.98 0.83 -4.24
N MET A 356 -20.24 1.56 -5.08
CA MET A 356 -20.35 3.03 -5.13
C MET A 356 -21.66 3.51 -5.75
N ILE A 357 -22.19 2.81 -6.76
CA ILE A 357 -23.52 3.10 -7.33
C ILE A 357 -24.59 2.91 -6.25
N LYS A 358 -24.59 1.75 -5.57
CA LYS A 358 -25.51 1.51 -4.44
C LYS A 358 -25.38 2.56 -3.34
N PHE A 359 -24.16 3.04 -3.09
CA PHE A 359 -23.95 4.11 -2.12
C PHE A 359 -24.55 5.44 -2.59
N VAL A 360 -24.40 5.80 -3.86
CA VAL A 360 -25.01 7.01 -4.44
C VAL A 360 -26.53 6.94 -4.36
N ASP A 361 -27.15 5.77 -4.53
CA ASP A 361 -28.61 5.59 -4.37
C ASP A 361 -29.10 5.92 -2.95
N THR A 362 -28.21 5.93 -1.95
CA THR A 362 -28.56 6.36 -0.58
C THR A 362 -28.52 7.88 -0.39
N TRP A 363 -28.08 8.63 -1.41
CA TRP A 363 -27.98 10.09 -1.32
C TRP A 363 -29.38 10.70 -1.34
N ILE A 364 -29.68 11.46 -0.29
CA ILE A 364 -30.90 12.25 -0.16
C ILE A 364 -30.83 13.61 -0.89
N SER A 365 -29.75 13.85 -1.63
CA SER A 365 -29.50 15.11 -2.35
C SER A 365 -28.29 14.98 -3.27
N ASP A 366 -28.07 15.99 -4.10
CA ASP A 366 -26.94 16.06 -5.03
C ASP A 366 -25.56 16.18 -4.36
N ILE A 367 -25.51 16.38 -3.03
CA ILE A 367 -24.27 16.45 -2.25
C ILE A 367 -24.10 15.16 -1.45
N SER A 368 -22.91 14.57 -1.53
CA SER A 368 -22.57 13.38 -0.75
C SER A 368 -22.80 13.61 0.75
N PRO A 369 -23.22 12.58 1.52
CA PRO A 369 -23.39 12.70 2.97
C PRO A 369 -22.13 13.22 3.68
N MET A 370 -20.94 12.86 3.17
CA MET A 370 -19.66 13.29 3.72
C MET A 370 -19.37 14.76 3.45
N ALA A 371 -19.58 15.23 2.22
CA ALA A 371 -19.42 16.63 1.88
C ALA A 371 -20.43 17.51 2.62
N ARG A 372 -21.68 17.03 2.78
CA ARG A 372 -22.70 17.71 3.59
C ARG A 372 -22.27 17.85 5.04
N LEU A 373 -21.73 16.80 5.65
CA LEU A 373 -21.23 16.87 7.03
C LEU A 373 -20.14 17.93 7.18
N THR A 374 -19.16 17.96 6.26
CA THR A 374 -18.10 18.98 6.25
C THR A 374 -18.66 20.39 6.10
N LEU A 375 -19.64 20.57 5.19
CA LEU A 375 -20.31 21.84 4.98
C LEU A 375 -21.02 22.32 6.25
N GLU A 376 -21.78 21.46 6.92
CA GLU A 376 -22.49 21.83 8.16
C GLU A 376 -21.52 22.18 9.30
N ILE A 377 -20.41 21.44 9.44
CA ILE A 377 -19.34 21.79 10.39
C ILE A 377 -18.76 23.19 10.07
N ASN A 378 -18.47 23.45 8.80
CA ASN A 378 -17.89 24.73 8.38
C ASN A 378 -18.87 25.89 8.56
N LYS A 379 -20.18 25.69 8.34
CA LYS A 379 -21.22 26.69 8.64
C LYS A 379 -21.21 27.06 10.12
N GLU A 380 -21.14 26.07 11.00
CA GLU A 380 -21.14 26.30 12.45
C GLU A 380 -19.86 26.99 12.94
N ILE A 381 -18.71 26.70 12.33
CA ILE A 381 -17.47 27.45 12.57
C ILE A 381 -17.61 28.89 12.07
N GLY A 382 -18.12 29.08 10.85
CA GLY A 382 -18.31 30.39 10.23
C GLY A 382 -19.21 31.31 11.05
N ARG A 383 -20.30 30.78 11.65
CA ARG A 383 -21.19 31.53 12.55
C ARG A 383 -20.46 32.12 13.76
N LYS A 384 -19.36 31.51 14.20
CA LYS A 384 -18.58 31.94 15.38
C LYS A 384 -17.50 32.96 15.02
N LEU A 385 -17.22 33.15 13.74
CA LEU A 385 -16.25 34.12 13.26
C LEU A 385 -16.91 35.51 13.20
N LYS A 386 -16.41 36.45 14.01
CA LYS A 386 -16.72 37.87 13.84
C LYS A 386 -15.72 38.46 12.84
N PRO A 387 -16.14 39.29 11.87
CA PRO A 387 -15.20 40.04 11.06
C PRO A 387 -14.30 40.85 12.00
N SER A 388 -12.99 40.69 11.90
CA SER A 388 -12.10 41.64 12.56
C SER A 388 -12.34 42.99 11.90
N GLN A 389 -12.87 43.96 12.64
CA GLN A 389 -12.77 45.36 12.25
C GLN A 389 -11.28 45.70 12.28
N GLN A 390 -10.58 45.51 11.15
CA GLN A 390 -9.32 46.20 10.97
C GLN A 390 -9.66 47.70 10.86
N PRO A 391 -8.89 48.59 11.52
CA PRO A 391 -9.03 50.01 11.25
C PRO A 391 -8.84 50.20 9.74
N ARG A 392 -9.78 50.93 9.14
CA ARG A 392 -9.80 51.30 7.72
C ARG A 392 -8.36 51.68 7.33
N GLN A 393 -7.69 50.84 6.53
CA GLN A 393 -6.43 51.25 5.92
C GLN A 393 -6.72 52.56 5.18
N GLN A 394 -5.93 53.60 5.47
CA GLN A 394 -6.04 54.86 4.75
C GLN A 394 -6.03 54.56 3.24
N PRO A 395 -6.83 55.28 2.44
CA PRO A 395 -6.85 55.04 1.00
C PRO A 395 -5.43 55.11 0.48
N PHE A 396 -5.01 54.06 -0.24
CA PHE A 396 -3.81 54.09 -1.06
C PHE A 396 -3.90 55.35 -1.93
N GLN A 397 -3.05 56.35 -1.66
CA GLN A 397 -2.84 57.43 -2.62
C GLN A 397 -2.19 56.77 -3.84
N GLN A 398 -2.95 56.67 -4.93
CA GLN A 398 -2.39 56.34 -6.23
C GLN A 398 -1.29 57.37 -6.53
N PRO A 399 -0.09 56.97 -6.99
CA PRO A 399 0.83 57.93 -7.54
C PRO A 399 0.17 58.57 -8.76
N TYR A 400 0.11 59.89 -8.78
CA TYR A 400 -0.34 60.71 -9.90
C TYR A 400 0.18 60.12 -11.23
N GLN A 401 -0.75 59.72 -12.09
CA GLN A 401 -0.45 59.54 -13.50
C GLN A 401 -0.12 60.92 -14.08
N GLN A 402 1.16 61.18 -14.34
CA GLN A 402 1.54 62.26 -15.24
C GLN A 402 1.10 61.87 -16.66
N PRO A 403 0.46 62.77 -17.41
CA PRO A 403 0.05 62.49 -18.78
C PRO A 403 1.29 62.38 -19.67
N PHE A 404 1.55 61.17 -20.17
CA PHE A 404 2.55 60.93 -21.21
C PHE A 404 2.13 61.65 -22.50
N GLN A 405 2.83 62.73 -22.83
CA GLN A 405 2.83 63.30 -24.16
C GLN A 405 3.53 62.32 -25.11
N GLN A 406 2.88 61.95 -26.21
CA GLN A 406 3.53 61.25 -27.32
C GLN A 406 4.39 62.24 -28.13
N PRO A 407 5.64 61.92 -28.45
CA PRO A 407 6.32 62.52 -29.59
C PRO A 407 6.23 61.62 -30.82
N ARG A 408 5.89 62.27 -31.94
CA ARG A 408 5.85 61.76 -33.30
C ARG A 408 7.16 61.07 -33.74
N GLN A 409 6.99 60.08 -34.61
CA GLN A 409 8.02 59.47 -35.44
C GLN A 409 8.78 60.51 -36.29
N GLN A 410 10.10 60.34 -36.42
CA GLN A 410 10.82 60.60 -37.66
C GLN A 410 11.78 59.46 -37.96
N LEU A 411 11.73 58.99 -39.20
CA LEU A 411 12.58 57.96 -39.79
C LEU A 411 14.01 58.47 -40.01
N SER A 412 14.99 57.61 -39.72
CA SER A 412 16.19 57.42 -40.57
C SER A 412 16.96 56.15 -40.17
N GLN A 413 17.23 55.30 -41.16
CA GLN A 413 18.23 54.20 -41.15
C GLN A 413 19.62 54.76 -41.56
N PRO A 414 20.71 53.95 -41.73
CA PRO A 414 21.09 52.62 -41.20
C PRO A 414 22.53 52.62 -40.59
N SER A 415 22.98 51.49 -40.02
CA SER A 415 24.27 50.86 -40.40
C SER A 415 24.52 49.55 -39.67
N VAL A 416 25.09 48.62 -40.44
CA VAL A 416 25.45 47.24 -40.12
C VAL A 416 26.90 47.20 -39.67
N SER A 417 27.22 46.44 -38.63
CA SER A 417 28.53 45.76 -38.56
C SER A 417 28.45 44.47 -37.71
N GLN A 418 28.90 43.39 -38.34
CA GLN A 418 29.14 42.06 -37.77
C GLN A 418 30.52 42.02 -37.09
N SER A 419 30.70 41.10 -36.14
CA SER A 419 31.89 40.21 -35.95
C SER A 419 31.97 39.82 -34.46
N SER A 420 31.78 38.55 -34.10
CA SER A 420 32.73 37.42 -34.10
C SER A 420 33.31 37.13 -32.69
N THR A 421 32.94 35.95 -32.20
CA THR A 421 33.71 34.98 -31.40
C THR A 421 35.10 35.38 -30.89
N GLN A 422 35.35 35.12 -29.60
CA GLN A 422 36.55 34.40 -29.16
C GLN A 422 36.45 33.83 -27.74
N HIS A 423 37.01 32.62 -27.59
CA HIS A 423 37.16 31.81 -26.40
C HIS A 423 38.08 32.43 -25.33
N SER A 424 37.86 32.08 -24.06
CA SER A 424 38.95 31.93 -23.09
C SER A 424 38.57 30.94 -21.99
N THR A 425 39.38 29.88 -21.92
CA THR A 425 39.47 28.82 -20.91
C THR A 425 40.31 29.25 -19.70
N SER A 426 39.90 28.88 -18.49
CA SER A 426 40.80 28.60 -17.35
C SER A 426 40.05 27.75 -16.31
N LEU A 427 40.37 26.46 -16.18
CA LEU A 427 41.38 25.85 -15.30
C LEU A 427 41.02 25.91 -13.80
N CYS A 428 40.58 24.76 -13.30
CA CYS A 428 40.57 24.37 -11.89
C CYS A 428 42.00 24.18 -11.35
N PRO A 429 42.17 24.19 -10.02
CA PRO A 429 43.16 23.34 -9.36
C PRO A 429 42.49 22.30 -8.46
N GLU A 430 42.95 21.05 -8.60
CA GLU A 430 42.85 19.99 -7.60
C GLU A 430 43.70 20.33 -6.36
N THR A 431 43.32 19.85 -5.18
CA THR A 431 44.29 19.29 -4.22
C THR A 431 43.64 18.34 -3.21
N SER A 432 44.22 17.15 -3.20
CA SER A 432 44.63 16.28 -2.08
C SER A 432 43.63 15.70 -1.06
N ARG A 433 43.83 14.39 -0.98
CA ARG A 433 43.25 13.32 -0.15
C ARG A 433 44.13 13.15 1.08
N VAL A 434 43.54 12.97 2.27
CA VAL A 434 44.24 12.39 3.44
C VAL A 434 43.37 11.28 4.03
N GLU A 435 43.95 10.08 4.08
CA GLU A 435 43.42 8.91 4.77
C GLU A 435 43.79 8.94 6.26
N GLY A 436 42.85 8.52 7.12
CA GLY A 436 43.06 8.32 8.56
C GLY A 436 42.30 7.08 9.04
N ARG A 437 43.01 6.20 9.76
CA ARG A 437 42.73 4.78 10.01
C ARG A 437 41.72 4.50 11.15
N LYS A 438 41.11 3.31 11.07
CA LYS A 438 40.19 2.63 12.01
C LYS A 438 40.69 2.51 13.46
N LYS A 439 39.74 2.50 14.43
CA LYS A 439 39.75 1.55 15.57
C LYS A 439 38.32 1.15 15.98
N GLN A 440 38.18 -0.14 16.25
CA GLN A 440 36.98 -0.88 16.63
C GLN A 440 36.67 -0.72 18.13
N THR A 441 35.40 -0.77 18.50
CA THR A 441 34.95 -1.46 19.72
C THR A 441 33.63 -2.21 19.46
N ASN A 442 33.61 -3.46 19.90
CA ASN A 442 32.50 -4.40 19.85
C ASN A 442 31.51 -4.16 21.01
N SER A 443 30.22 -4.40 20.80
CA SER A 443 29.39 -5.14 21.77
C SER A 443 28.13 -5.77 21.14
N SER A 444 28.09 -7.10 21.27
CA SER A 444 27.00 -8.09 21.34
C SER A 444 25.56 -7.59 21.55
N SER A 445 24.58 -7.93 20.69
CA SER A 445 23.62 -9.08 20.75
C SER A 445 22.66 -9.07 21.96
N THR A 446 21.31 -9.09 21.85
CA THR A 446 20.39 -10.20 21.48
C THR A 446 18.92 -9.66 21.40
N ARG A 447 18.11 -9.81 20.33
CA ARG A 447 17.08 -10.86 20.03
C ARG A 447 16.19 -11.28 21.22
N ALA A 448 14.85 -11.46 21.17
CA ALA A 448 13.86 -11.53 20.06
C ALA A 448 12.40 -11.65 20.59
N SER A 449 11.44 -11.41 19.66
CA SER A 449 10.17 -12.17 19.40
C SER A 449 9.12 -12.34 20.51
N SER A 450 7.93 -11.72 20.43
CA SER A 450 6.77 -12.03 19.56
C SER A 450 6.08 -13.38 19.85
N SER A 451 4.79 -13.35 20.23
CA SER A 451 3.85 -14.45 19.99
C SER A 451 2.47 -13.93 19.60
N PHE A 452 1.87 -14.64 18.64
CA PHE A 452 0.62 -14.35 17.93
C PHE A 452 -0.56 -15.06 18.61
N GLY A 453 -1.73 -14.41 18.65
CA GLY A 453 -3.04 -15.02 18.90
C GLY A 453 -4.07 -14.53 17.88
N ARG A 454 -4.82 -15.45 17.27
CA ARG A 454 -5.59 -15.31 16.03
C ARG A 454 -6.92 -14.54 16.19
N LYS A 455 -7.25 -13.84 15.09
CA LYS A 455 -8.45 -13.04 14.84
C LYS A 455 -9.71 -13.90 14.75
N SER A 456 -10.75 -13.51 15.49
CA SER A 456 -12.16 -13.73 15.13
C SER A 456 -12.64 -12.57 14.27
N ARG A 457 -13.47 -12.87 13.26
CA ARG A 457 -14.01 -11.95 12.26
C ARG A 457 -14.75 -10.80 12.97
N ARG A 458 -14.43 -9.57 12.60
CA ARG A 458 -15.21 -8.38 12.97
C ARG A 458 -15.84 -7.87 11.69
N ASP A 459 -17.16 -7.79 11.67
CA ASP A 459 -17.90 -7.13 10.60
C ASP A 459 -17.44 -5.68 10.52
N VAL A 460 -16.78 -5.35 9.40
CA VAL A 460 -16.38 -3.99 9.06
C VAL A 460 -17.38 -3.51 8.01
N GLY A 461 -18.64 -3.44 8.41
CA GLY A 461 -19.72 -2.96 7.55
C GLY A 461 -20.02 -1.50 7.86
N PHE A 462 -19.91 -0.65 6.83
CA PHE A 462 -20.76 0.54 6.76
C PHE A 462 -22.19 0.06 6.60
N GLY A 463 -23.10 0.58 7.41
CA GLY A 463 -24.48 0.10 7.41
C GLY A 463 -25.40 1.13 8.03
N VAL A 464 -26.61 1.15 7.50
CA VAL A 464 -27.74 1.90 8.02
C VAL A 464 -28.51 0.96 8.94
N TYR A 465 -28.61 1.31 10.22
CA TYR A 465 -29.31 0.50 11.22
C TYR A 465 -30.64 1.18 11.54
N THR A 466 -31.70 0.40 11.65
CA THR A 466 -33.00 0.93 12.06
C THR A 466 -33.13 0.83 13.57
N ASP A 467 -33.30 1.96 14.23
CA ASP A 467 -33.62 2.01 15.66
C ASP A 467 -35.01 1.42 15.88
N ILE A 468 -35.08 0.33 16.65
CA ILE A 468 -36.29 -0.49 16.83
C ILE A 468 -37.32 0.24 17.71
N GLN A 469 -36.93 1.28 18.46
CA GLN A 469 -37.86 2.06 19.28
C GLN A 469 -38.38 3.33 18.59
N SER A 470 -37.64 3.91 17.65
CA SER A 470 -38.01 5.18 16.99
C SER A 470 -38.29 5.05 15.49
N GLY A 471 -38.05 3.88 14.89
CA GLY A 471 -38.17 3.64 13.44
C GLY A 471 -37.14 4.40 12.59
N ARG A 472 -36.20 5.14 13.22
CA ARG A 472 -35.29 6.05 12.52
C ARG A 472 -34.01 5.33 12.10
N GLN A 473 -33.57 5.57 10.88
CA GLN A 473 -32.35 5.00 10.32
C GLN A 473 -31.11 5.80 10.77
N VAL A 474 -30.15 5.11 11.40
CA VAL A 474 -28.90 5.68 11.92
C VAL A 474 -27.71 5.07 11.17
N ILE A 475 -26.84 5.94 10.64
CA ILE A 475 -25.66 5.56 9.87
C ILE A 475 -24.46 5.42 10.81
N ASN A 476 -23.71 4.32 10.74
CA ASN A 476 -22.41 4.17 11.39
C ASN A 476 -21.28 4.54 10.42
N PRO A 477 -20.64 5.71 10.55
CA PRO A 477 -19.83 6.29 9.48
C PRO A 477 -18.33 5.93 9.53
N GLY A 478 -17.87 4.90 10.26
CA GLY A 478 -16.47 4.44 10.23
C GLY A 478 -15.39 5.54 10.34
N ARG A 479 -14.84 5.78 11.54
CA ARG A 479 -14.09 7.02 11.83
C ARG A 479 -12.86 7.30 10.95
N SER A 480 -12.84 8.52 10.40
CA SER A 480 -11.67 9.30 9.99
C SER A 480 -10.90 9.82 11.20
N SER A 481 -9.57 9.76 11.15
CA SER A 481 -8.66 10.37 12.11
C SER A 481 -8.62 11.88 11.92
N ASP A 482 -9.26 12.64 12.81
CA ASP A 482 -8.66 13.78 13.51
C ASP A 482 -9.70 14.39 14.47
N ARG A 483 -9.35 14.46 15.76
CA ARG A 483 -10.09 15.27 16.74
C ARG A 483 -9.42 16.62 16.87
N VAL A 484 -10.25 17.64 16.69
CA VAL A 484 -10.11 19.03 17.13
C VAL A 484 -9.68 19.07 18.60
N ILE A 485 -8.63 19.84 18.94
CA ILE A 485 -8.30 20.20 20.31
C ILE A 485 -8.45 21.71 20.47
N SER A 486 -9.44 22.08 21.28
CA SER A 486 -9.54 23.36 21.99
C SER A 486 -8.48 23.45 23.09
N SER A 487 -7.99 24.66 23.33
CA SER A 487 -6.96 25.01 24.31
C SER A 487 -7.29 24.60 25.76
N GLY A 488 -6.30 24.05 26.46
CA GLY A 488 -6.22 24.08 27.93
C GLY A 488 -6.45 22.76 28.67
N THR A 489 -5.56 21.76 28.53
CA THR A 489 -5.32 20.76 29.59
C THR A 489 -3.95 20.10 29.40
N THR A 490 -3.18 19.99 30.48
CA THR A 490 -1.85 19.37 30.55
C THR A 490 -1.93 17.88 30.17
N LEU A 491 -1.25 17.47 29.09
CA LEU A 491 -1.28 16.09 28.58
C LEU A 491 -0.12 15.26 29.12
N LYS A 492 -0.45 14.08 29.67
CA LYS A 492 0.46 12.93 29.78
C LYS A 492 0.45 12.16 28.45
N ASP A 493 1.61 11.59 28.13
CA ASP A 493 1.94 10.84 26.91
C ASP A 493 0.93 9.73 26.56
N ALA A 494 0.66 9.54 25.25
CA ALA A 494 -0.44 8.75 24.70
C ALA A 494 0.05 7.50 23.94
N SER A 495 0.92 6.70 24.55
CA SER A 495 1.21 5.32 24.07
C SER A 495 0.15 4.28 24.49
N GLN A 496 -0.99 4.69 25.05
CA GLN A 496 -2.12 3.81 25.39
C GLN A 496 -3.46 4.49 25.08
N THR A 497 -4.19 4.02 24.06
CA THR A 497 -5.59 4.43 23.82
C THR A 497 -6.51 3.23 23.62
N ASN A 498 -6.88 2.61 24.74
CA ASN A 498 -8.25 2.15 24.99
C ASN A 498 -8.75 3.02 26.15
N VAL A 499 -9.33 4.18 25.87
CA VAL A 499 -9.99 5.01 26.89
C VAL A 499 -11.47 5.17 26.53
N ASP A 500 -12.27 4.77 27.50
CA ASP A 500 -13.72 4.74 27.62
C ASP A 500 -14.24 6.16 27.89
N LEU A 501 -15.17 6.65 27.06
CA LEU A 501 -15.86 7.91 27.34
C LEU A 501 -17.01 7.55 28.29
N GLY A 502 -16.83 7.83 29.58
CA GLY A 502 -17.74 7.44 30.67
C GLY A 502 -19.14 8.04 30.61
N PHE A 503 -19.93 7.67 29.61
CA PHE A 503 -21.36 7.98 29.50
C PHE A 503 -22.18 6.79 30.01
N LYS A 504 -23.02 7.02 31.03
CA LYS A 504 -24.01 6.06 31.56
C LYS A 504 -25.42 6.51 31.15
N PRO A 505 -26.10 5.84 30.21
CA PRO A 505 -27.53 6.04 30.01
C PRO A 505 -28.32 5.34 31.14
N PRO A 506 -29.25 6.00 31.84
CA PRO A 506 -30.09 5.37 32.84
C PRO A 506 -31.04 4.33 32.19
N GLY A 507 -31.17 3.14 32.78
CA GLY A 507 -32.32 2.25 32.53
C GLY A 507 -32.15 1.06 31.57
N LEU A 508 -30.99 0.85 30.94
CA LEU A 508 -30.79 -0.32 30.07
C LEU A 508 -30.49 -1.60 30.88
N LYS A 509 -31.35 -2.62 30.76
CA LYS A 509 -31.15 -3.97 31.32
C LYS A 509 -30.92 -4.99 30.20
N TRP A 510 -29.92 -5.86 30.34
CA TRP A 510 -29.66 -7.00 29.46
C TRP A 510 -29.77 -8.30 30.26
N LYS A 511 -30.64 -9.23 29.83
CA LYS A 511 -30.96 -10.48 30.55
C LYS A 511 -31.30 -10.26 32.04
N GLY A 512 -32.13 -9.25 32.33
CA GLY A 512 -32.63 -8.96 33.67
C GLY A 512 -31.64 -8.26 34.62
N LYS A 513 -30.44 -7.90 34.17
CA LYS A 513 -29.44 -7.13 34.94
C LYS A 513 -29.08 -5.84 34.23
N GLU A 514 -28.70 -4.78 34.96
CA GLU A 514 -28.25 -3.53 34.36
C GLU A 514 -27.09 -3.76 33.38
N ALA A 515 -27.08 -3.02 32.27
CA ALA A 515 -26.04 -3.10 31.25
C ALA A 515 -24.73 -2.53 31.80
N ILE A 516 -23.64 -3.28 31.63
CA ILE A 516 -22.33 -3.01 32.21
C ILE A 516 -21.35 -2.68 31.08
N THR A 517 -20.50 -1.66 31.24
CA THR A 517 -19.52 -1.31 30.19
C THR A 517 -18.47 -2.41 30.04
N GLY A 518 -17.86 -2.51 28.86
CA GLY A 518 -16.80 -3.50 28.60
C GLY A 518 -15.60 -3.38 29.56
N ASN A 519 -15.33 -2.17 30.06
CA ASN A 519 -14.29 -1.89 31.05
C ASN A 519 -14.70 -2.36 32.46
N GLN A 520 -15.95 -2.14 32.87
CA GLN A 520 -16.47 -2.69 34.13
C GLN A 520 -16.50 -4.23 34.11
N LEU A 521 -16.79 -4.84 32.96
CA LEU A 521 -16.67 -6.29 32.78
C LEU A 521 -15.22 -6.77 32.96
N GLN A 522 -14.24 -6.04 32.41
CA GLN A 522 -12.82 -6.32 32.60
C GLN A 522 -12.36 -6.15 34.05
N GLN A 523 -12.81 -5.09 34.75
CA GLN A 523 -12.50 -4.87 36.15
C GLN A 523 -13.13 -5.93 37.07
N MET A 524 -14.36 -6.37 36.79
CA MET A 524 -14.98 -7.49 37.50
C MET A 524 -14.27 -8.82 37.23
N GLN A 525 -13.80 -9.05 36.00
CA GLN A 525 -12.98 -10.22 35.66
C GLN A 525 -11.60 -10.19 36.34
N GLN A 526 -10.97 -9.01 36.44
CA GLN A 526 -9.71 -8.83 37.19
C GLN A 526 -9.92 -9.02 38.70
N ARG A 527 -10.98 -8.46 39.28
CA ARG A 527 -11.33 -8.68 40.69
C ARG A 527 -11.62 -10.15 41.00
N LYS A 528 -12.35 -10.86 40.14
CA LYS A 528 -12.53 -12.32 40.25
C LYS A 528 -11.21 -13.09 40.15
N LYS A 529 -10.29 -12.70 39.26
CA LYS A 529 -8.96 -13.32 39.15
C LYS A 529 -8.09 -13.08 40.40
N ILE A 530 -8.20 -11.91 41.03
CA ILE A 530 -7.50 -11.58 42.28
C ILE A 530 -8.10 -12.38 43.46
N GLN A 531 -9.43 -12.47 43.53
CA GLN A 531 -10.17 -13.20 44.57
C GLN A 531 -10.02 -14.73 44.49
N ILE A 532 -9.77 -15.28 43.29
CA ILE A 532 -9.40 -16.69 43.09
C ILE A 532 -7.94 -16.94 43.46
N LYS A 533 -7.03 -15.99 43.19
CA LYS A 533 -5.62 -16.08 43.61
C LYS A 533 -5.45 -16.00 45.13
N SER A 534 -6.29 -15.24 45.84
CA SER A 534 -6.25 -15.15 47.31
C SER A 534 -6.88 -16.35 48.04
N LYS A 535 -7.52 -17.29 47.32
CA LYS A 535 -8.07 -18.54 47.87
C LYS A 535 -7.13 -19.75 47.71
N TRP A 536 -5.98 -19.57 47.06
CA TRP A 536 -4.99 -20.62 46.79
C TRP A 536 -3.58 -20.24 47.29
N VAL A 537 -3.54 -19.47 48.37
CA VAL A 537 -2.34 -19.28 49.20
C VAL A 537 -2.78 -19.69 50.62
N PRO A 538 -2.12 -20.68 51.26
CA PRO A 538 -2.44 -21.09 52.62
C PRO A 538 -2.35 -19.95 53.63
#